data_AF-A0A0F9JDI4-F1
#
_entry.id   AF-A0A0F9JDI4-F1
#
_cell.length_a   1.000
_cell.length_b   1.000
_cell.length_c   1.000
_cell.angle_alpha   90.00
_cell.angle_beta   90.00
_cell.angle_gamma   90.00
#
_symmetry.space_group_name_H-M   'P 1'
#
loop_
_entity.id
_entity.type
_entity.pdbx_description
1 polymer ?
#
loop_
_entity_poly.entity_id
_entity_poly.type
_entity_poly.pdbx_seq_one_letter_code
_entity_poly.pdbx_strand_id
1 'polypeptide(L)'
;MNFEATEGLQPGTNKTYSVCNYTHAEHAWKALETLIEVMKKGKTVKILIGTGHAKSTCQGAAFEYILNVEKELCRHNVRDKAQITWIANEHELGDFGMDGMLLSYGGMTLKSKEMVEMVFEDRGIKWIIGAGVNKIEDGIAHYERLEGEYKSEAYDFAMLIPAFSGHGFKAYDKNDEDITAKLFNGFMIVDADYTAKPY
;
A
#
# COMPACT_ATOMS: atom_id res chain seq x y z
N MET A 1 10.57 4.80 6.62
CA MET A 1 9.98 4.05 5.49
C MET A 1 11.11 3.47 4.70
N ASN A 2 11.01 2.22 4.27
CA ASN A 2 12.07 1.53 3.55
C ASN A 2 11.65 1.32 2.08
N PHE A 3 11.76 2.39 1.29
CA PHE A 3 11.50 2.35 -0.15
C PHE A 3 12.54 1.49 -0.88
N GLU A 4 13.78 1.49 -0.41
CA GLU A 4 14.90 0.74 -0.97
C GLU A 4 14.75 -0.78 -0.81
N ALA A 5 13.83 -1.26 0.04
CA ALA A 5 13.49 -2.67 0.15
C ALA A 5 12.93 -3.26 -1.16
N THR A 6 12.36 -2.40 -2.01
CA THR A 6 11.85 -2.79 -3.34
C THR A 6 12.63 -2.02 -4.39
N GLU A 7 13.31 -2.74 -5.28
CA GLU A 7 14.13 -2.11 -6.32
C GLU A 7 13.26 -1.18 -7.18
N GLY A 8 13.68 0.07 -7.37
CA GLY A 8 12.96 1.04 -8.21
C GLY A 8 11.69 1.65 -7.61
N LEU A 9 11.27 1.24 -6.41
CA LEU A 9 10.12 1.83 -5.71
C LEU A 9 10.53 3.18 -5.10
N GLN A 10 10.49 4.25 -5.89
CA GLN A 10 10.78 5.60 -5.43
C GLN A 10 9.56 6.51 -5.67
N PRO A 11 9.02 7.18 -4.62
CA PRO A 11 7.85 8.04 -4.75
C PRO A 11 8.01 9.12 -5.82
N GLY A 12 7.06 9.19 -6.76
CA GLY A 12 7.05 10.19 -7.82
C GLY A 12 7.89 9.82 -9.06
N THR A 13 8.48 8.63 -9.09
CA THR A 13 9.21 8.09 -10.24
C THR A 13 8.49 6.85 -10.80
N ASN A 14 8.81 6.43 -12.02
CA ASN A 14 8.26 5.21 -12.62
C ASN A 14 6.72 5.14 -12.64
N LYS A 15 6.04 6.30 -12.61
CA LYS A 15 4.58 6.44 -12.43
C LYS A 15 4.04 5.83 -11.14
N THR A 16 4.91 5.59 -10.16
CA THR A 16 4.57 5.06 -8.84
C THR A 16 4.68 6.14 -7.78
N TYR A 17 3.65 6.22 -6.94
CA TYR A 17 3.48 7.23 -5.92
C TYR A 17 3.25 6.59 -4.55
N SER A 18 3.32 7.41 -3.51
CA SER A 18 3.08 7.03 -2.12
C SER A 18 2.16 8.08 -1.49
N VAL A 19 1.47 7.72 -0.42
CA VAL A 19 0.64 8.65 0.37
C VAL A 19 1.03 8.65 1.86
N CYS A 20 2.18 8.08 2.20
CA CYS A 20 2.61 7.90 3.59
C CYS A 20 3.05 9.21 4.28
N ASN A 21 3.19 10.30 3.53
CA ASN A 21 3.39 11.64 4.06
C ASN A 21 2.72 12.68 3.14
N TYR A 22 2.62 13.92 3.62
CA TYR A 22 1.92 15.01 2.92
C TYR A 22 2.53 15.35 1.55
N THR A 23 3.87 15.35 1.43
CA THR A 23 4.55 15.66 0.17
C THR A 23 4.28 14.58 -0.88
N HIS A 24 4.34 13.31 -0.48
CA HIS A 24 4.05 12.19 -1.37
C HIS A 24 2.58 12.23 -1.82
N ALA A 25 1.66 12.53 -0.90
CA ALA A 25 0.24 12.67 -1.22
C ALA A 25 -0.03 13.80 -2.22
N GLU A 26 0.65 14.95 -2.08
CA GLU A 26 0.56 16.04 -3.05
C GLU A 26 1.05 15.62 -4.45
N HIS A 27 2.16 14.89 -4.52
CA HIS A 27 2.67 14.35 -5.79
C HIS A 27 1.70 13.34 -6.42
N ALA A 28 1.13 12.44 -5.61
CA ALA A 28 0.15 11.47 -6.05
C ALA A 28 -1.10 12.15 -6.62
N TRP A 29 -1.57 13.23 -5.97
CA TRP A 29 -2.70 14.02 -6.45
C TRP A 29 -2.43 14.67 -7.81
N LYS A 30 -1.30 15.38 -7.96
CA LYS A 30 -0.93 16.04 -9.23
C LYS A 30 -0.86 15.06 -10.40
N ALA A 31 -0.34 13.86 -10.13
CA ALA A 31 -0.28 12.79 -11.11
C ALA A 31 -1.66 12.22 -11.46
N LEU A 32 -2.51 12.01 -10.46
CA LEU A 32 -3.89 11.54 -10.67
C LEU A 32 -4.72 12.57 -11.46
N GLU A 33 -4.61 13.85 -11.13
CA GLU A 33 -5.27 14.95 -11.86
C GLU A 33 -4.85 14.95 -13.34
N THR A 34 -3.55 14.82 -13.60
CA THR A 34 -3.02 14.69 -14.97
C THR A 34 -3.59 13.46 -15.68
N LEU A 35 -3.69 12.33 -14.99
CA LEU A 35 -4.27 11.10 -15.53
C LEU A 35 -5.76 11.26 -15.86
N ILE A 36 -6.52 11.97 -15.00
CA ILE A 36 -7.93 12.31 -15.22
C ILE A 36 -8.10 13.14 -16.49
N GLU A 37 -7.27 14.16 -16.71
CA GLU A 37 -7.32 14.96 -17.94
C GLU A 37 -7.02 14.13 -19.20
N VAL A 38 -6.11 13.16 -19.08
CA VAL A 38 -5.83 12.20 -20.16
C VAL A 38 -7.03 11.27 -20.42
N MET A 39 -7.73 10.81 -19.38
CA MET A 39 -8.94 10.02 -19.51
C MET A 39 -10.11 10.81 -20.11
N LYS A 40 -10.26 12.10 -19.79
CA LYS A 40 -11.26 12.99 -20.41
C LYS A 40 -11.06 13.13 -21.92
N LYS A 41 -9.83 12.97 -22.41
CA LYS A 41 -9.50 12.92 -23.84
C LYS A 41 -9.79 11.56 -24.49
N GLY A 42 -10.34 10.60 -23.72
CA GLY A 42 -10.77 9.29 -24.20
C GLY A 42 -9.76 8.17 -24.04
N LYS A 43 -8.57 8.42 -23.46
CA LYS A 43 -7.57 7.35 -23.24
C LYS A 43 -8.01 6.45 -22.08
N THR A 44 -8.03 5.14 -22.32
CA THR A 44 -8.14 4.14 -21.24
C THR A 44 -6.79 3.99 -20.54
N VAL A 45 -6.81 3.95 -19.21
CA VAL A 45 -5.61 3.86 -18.37
C VAL A 45 -5.71 2.69 -17.39
N LYS A 46 -4.54 2.24 -16.93
CA LYS A 46 -4.42 1.22 -15.89
C LYS A 46 -3.93 1.84 -14.58
N ILE A 47 -4.59 1.52 -13.48
CA ILE A 47 -4.31 2.01 -12.13
C ILE A 47 -4.02 0.81 -11.24
N LEU A 48 -2.86 0.81 -10.57
CA LEU A 48 -2.44 -0.25 -9.65
C LEU A 48 -2.29 0.32 -8.24
N ILE A 49 -3.09 -0.13 -7.28
CA ILE A 49 -3.04 0.38 -5.90
C ILE A 49 -2.90 -0.80 -4.93
N GLY A 50 -2.06 -0.65 -3.90
CA GLY A 50 -1.92 -1.70 -2.90
C GLY A 50 -0.58 -1.68 -2.17
N THR A 51 0.04 -2.85 -1.98
CA THR A 51 1.33 -2.97 -1.30
C THR A 51 2.50 -3.13 -2.27
N GLY A 52 3.59 -2.42 -1.98
CA GLY A 52 4.80 -2.35 -2.80
C GLY A 52 5.93 -3.28 -2.35
N HIS A 53 5.70 -4.09 -1.32
CA HIS A 53 6.66 -5.06 -0.81
C HIS A 53 5.96 -6.17 -0.02
N ALA A 54 6.53 -7.38 0.03
CA ALA A 54 6.01 -8.52 0.79
C ALA A 54 5.90 -8.27 2.32
N LYS A 55 6.67 -7.31 2.85
CA LYS A 55 6.69 -6.90 4.28
C LYS A 55 5.94 -5.59 4.55
N SER A 56 5.07 -5.15 3.64
CA SER A 56 4.24 -3.97 3.87
C SER A 56 3.11 -4.30 4.84
N THR A 57 2.78 -3.37 5.74
CA THR A 57 1.86 -3.62 6.87
C THR A 57 0.74 -2.60 7.02
N CYS A 58 0.55 -1.70 6.05
CA CYS A 58 -0.47 -0.65 6.10
C CYS A 58 -1.48 -0.75 4.95
N GLN A 59 -2.07 -1.94 4.78
CA GLN A 59 -3.04 -2.27 3.75
C GLN A 59 -4.30 -1.39 3.86
N GLY A 60 -4.72 -1.04 5.08
CA GLY A 60 -5.88 -0.18 5.31
C GLY A 60 -5.78 1.18 4.61
N ALA A 61 -4.60 1.82 4.61
CA ALA A 61 -4.39 3.09 3.91
C ALA A 61 -4.49 2.93 2.39
N ALA A 62 -4.00 1.82 1.84
CA ALA A 62 -4.17 1.53 0.43
C ALA A 62 -5.64 1.25 0.07
N PHE A 63 -6.36 0.51 0.93
CA PHE A 63 -7.77 0.19 0.75
C PHE A 63 -8.65 1.45 0.77
N GLU A 64 -8.38 2.38 1.68
CA GLU A 64 -9.05 3.67 1.67
C GLU A 64 -8.73 4.43 0.37
N TYR A 65 -7.45 4.46 -0.02
CA TYR A 65 -7.00 5.22 -1.18
C TYR A 65 -7.59 4.69 -2.51
N ILE A 66 -7.65 3.37 -2.72
CA ILE A 66 -8.23 2.80 -3.95
C ILE A 66 -9.71 3.16 -4.10
N LEU A 67 -10.47 3.18 -2.99
CA LEU A 67 -11.88 3.59 -2.99
C LEU A 67 -12.04 5.10 -3.18
N ASN A 68 -11.15 5.90 -2.61
CA ASN A 68 -11.14 7.36 -2.82
C ASN A 68 -10.82 7.71 -4.27
N VAL A 69 -9.81 7.06 -4.87
CA VAL A 69 -9.48 7.22 -6.29
C VAL A 69 -10.66 6.83 -7.16
N GLU A 70 -11.24 5.64 -6.94
CA GLU A 70 -12.43 5.18 -7.67
C GLU A 70 -13.57 6.20 -7.59
N LYS A 71 -13.85 6.72 -6.39
CA LYS A 71 -14.88 7.73 -6.16
C LYS A 71 -14.58 9.04 -6.92
N GLU A 72 -13.33 9.48 -6.95
CA GLU A 72 -12.92 10.70 -7.64
C GLU A 72 -13.03 10.54 -9.16
N LEU A 73 -12.66 9.38 -9.70
CA LEU A 73 -12.87 9.04 -11.12
C LEU A 73 -14.36 9.06 -11.50
N CYS A 74 -15.22 8.57 -10.62
CA CYS A 74 -16.67 8.69 -10.76
C CYS A 74 -17.14 10.16 -10.76
N ARG A 75 -16.64 10.99 -9.84
CA ARG A 75 -16.97 12.43 -9.79
C ARG A 75 -16.58 13.17 -11.05
N HIS A 76 -15.48 12.78 -11.69
CA HIS A 76 -15.03 13.33 -12.95
C HIS A 76 -15.65 12.67 -14.20
N ASN A 77 -16.54 11.69 -14.03
CA ASN A 77 -17.17 10.92 -15.11
C ASN A 77 -16.17 10.24 -16.06
N VAL A 78 -15.06 9.73 -15.51
CA VAL A 78 -14.01 9.02 -16.27
C VAL A 78 -13.75 7.60 -15.78
N ARG A 79 -14.54 7.10 -14.83
CA ARG A 79 -14.38 5.76 -14.23
C ARG A 79 -14.37 4.64 -15.26
N ASP A 80 -15.17 4.74 -16.32
CA ASP A 80 -15.25 3.76 -17.41
C ASP A 80 -13.94 3.66 -18.23
N LYS A 81 -13.08 4.68 -18.15
CA LYS A 81 -11.76 4.72 -18.79
C LYS A 81 -10.64 4.16 -17.89
N ALA A 82 -10.93 3.75 -16.66
CA ALA A 82 -9.93 3.25 -15.73
C ALA A 82 -10.09 1.74 -15.49
N GLN A 83 -9.00 0.99 -15.69
CA GLN A 83 -8.87 -0.37 -15.18
C GLN A 83 -8.13 -0.29 -13.85
N ILE A 84 -8.84 -0.57 -12.75
CA ILE A 84 -8.29 -0.47 -11.40
C ILE A 84 -7.98 -1.87 -10.88
N THR A 85 -6.75 -2.07 -10.42
CA THR A 85 -6.26 -3.32 -9.86
C THR A 85 -5.70 -3.09 -8.46
N TRP A 86 -6.20 -3.87 -7.51
CA TRP A 86 -5.63 -4.06 -6.17
C TRP A 86 -4.48 -5.07 -6.23
N ILE A 87 -3.34 -4.79 -5.59
CA ILE A 87 -2.26 -5.77 -5.41
C ILE A 87 -1.83 -5.82 -3.95
N ALA A 88 -1.84 -7.01 -3.35
CA ALA A 88 -1.46 -7.14 -1.95
C ALA A 88 -0.70 -8.43 -1.65
N ASN A 89 0.17 -8.32 -0.64
CA ASN A 89 0.89 -9.41 0.00
C ASN A 89 0.03 -10.21 0.99
N GLU A 90 -1.24 -9.85 1.14
CA GLU A 90 -2.21 -10.55 1.98
C GLU A 90 -2.50 -11.95 1.45
N HIS A 91 -2.69 -12.92 2.34
CA HIS A 91 -3.08 -14.28 1.96
C HIS A 91 -4.52 -14.33 1.43
N GLU A 92 -5.43 -13.57 2.06
CA GLU A 92 -6.81 -13.41 1.63
C GLU A 92 -7.15 -11.92 1.51
N LEU A 93 -8.09 -11.58 0.62
CA LEU A 93 -8.54 -10.22 0.46
C LEU A 93 -9.23 -9.73 1.75
N GLY A 94 -8.80 -8.58 2.27
CA GLY A 94 -9.37 -8.02 3.51
C GLY A 94 -8.82 -8.63 4.80
N ASP A 95 -7.69 -9.35 4.73
CA ASP A 95 -6.90 -9.79 5.89
C ASP A 95 -6.34 -8.59 6.69
N PHE A 96 -5.92 -7.55 5.97
CA PHE A 96 -5.29 -6.33 6.46
C PHE A 96 -4.05 -6.56 7.36
N GLY A 97 -3.41 -7.74 7.29
CA GLY A 97 -2.31 -8.12 8.16
C GLY A 97 -2.74 -8.45 9.60
N MET A 98 -4.03 -8.75 9.82
CA MET A 98 -4.62 -8.98 11.14
C MET A 98 -5.46 -10.26 11.23
N ASP A 99 -5.34 -11.19 10.28
CA ASP A 99 -6.21 -12.37 10.14
C ASP A 99 -7.68 -12.00 9.91
N GLY A 100 -7.89 -10.87 9.23
CA GLY A 100 -9.20 -10.30 8.96
C GLY A 100 -9.87 -9.67 10.18
N MET A 101 -11.10 -9.19 9.98
CA MET A 101 -11.88 -8.51 11.02
C MET A 101 -13.35 -8.92 10.95
N LEU A 102 -14.04 -8.86 12.09
CA LEU A 102 -15.50 -8.93 12.15
C LEU A 102 -16.07 -7.52 12.24
N LEU A 103 -16.93 -7.19 11.28
CA LEU A 103 -17.57 -5.88 11.17
C LEU A 103 -19.07 -6.02 11.48
N SER A 104 -19.59 -5.12 12.30
CA SER A 104 -21.03 -5.05 12.55
C SER A 104 -21.65 -3.98 11.65
N TYR A 105 -22.55 -4.39 10.76
CA TYR A 105 -23.28 -3.48 9.87
C TYR A 105 -24.76 -3.86 9.84
N GLY A 106 -25.63 -2.90 10.18
CA GLY A 106 -27.09 -3.13 10.17
C GLY A 106 -27.58 -4.27 11.07
N GLY A 107 -26.85 -4.61 12.13
CA GLY A 107 -27.17 -5.74 13.02
C GLY A 107 -26.65 -7.10 12.55
N MET A 108 -25.93 -7.16 11.43
CA MET A 108 -25.28 -8.36 10.93
C MET A 108 -23.78 -8.30 11.21
N THR A 109 -23.18 -9.44 11.54
CA THR A 109 -21.73 -9.60 11.64
C THR A 109 -21.21 -10.14 10.32
N LEU A 110 -20.36 -9.36 9.64
CA LEU A 110 -19.74 -9.71 8.37
C LEU A 110 -18.23 -9.84 8.55
N LYS A 111 -17.61 -10.79 7.83
CA LYS A 111 -16.15 -10.84 7.75
C LYS A 111 -15.65 -9.74 6.82
N SER A 112 -14.49 -9.17 7.13
CA SER A 112 -13.82 -8.18 6.29
C SER A 112 -13.64 -8.67 4.86
N LYS A 113 -13.27 -9.94 4.67
CA LYS A 113 -13.17 -10.59 3.35
C LYS A 113 -14.43 -10.45 2.52
N GLU A 114 -15.57 -10.88 3.06
CA GLU A 114 -16.86 -10.85 2.37
C GLU A 114 -17.23 -9.40 2.00
N MET A 115 -17.00 -8.46 2.91
CA MET A 115 -17.26 -7.05 2.65
C MET A 115 -16.39 -6.50 1.52
N VAL A 116 -15.08 -6.77 1.56
CA VAL A 116 -14.13 -6.23 0.57
C VAL A 116 -14.36 -6.85 -0.80
N GLU A 117 -14.62 -8.16 -0.88
CA GLU A 117 -14.99 -8.85 -2.13
C GLU A 117 -16.25 -8.21 -2.74
N MET A 118 -17.32 -8.05 -1.97
CA MET A 118 -18.54 -7.39 -2.44
C MET A 118 -18.28 -5.96 -2.95
N VAL A 119 -17.49 -5.16 -2.23
CA VAL A 119 -17.18 -3.78 -2.62
C VAL A 119 -16.33 -3.73 -3.90
N PHE A 120 -15.35 -4.63 -4.04
CA PHE A 120 -14.47 -4.65 -5.20
C PHE A 120 -15.20 -5.16 -6.45
N GLU A 121 -16.05 -6.17 -6.32
CA GLU A 121 -16.89 -6.66 -7.42
C GLU A 121 -17.87 -5.59 -7.90
N ASP A 122 -18.63 -4.98 -6.98
CA ASP A 122 -19.60 -3.91 -7.30
C ASP A 122 -18.94 -2.73 -8.01
N ARG A 123 -17.73 -2.38 -7.59
CA ARG A 123 -16.95 -1.27 -8.17
C ARG A 123 -16.08 -1.68 -9.36
N GLY A 124 -16.10 -2.94 -9.79
CA GLY A 124 -15.27 -3.45 -10.89
C GLY A 124 -13.76 -3.27 -10.68
N ILE A 125 -13.30 -3.45 -9.45
CA ILE A 125 -11.88 -3.46 -9.07
C ILE A 125 -11.39 -4.91 -9.15
N LYS A 126 -10.32 -5.14 -9.91
CA LYS A 126 -9.65 -6.45 -9.95
C LYS A 126 -8.68 -6.56 -8.79
N TRP A 127 -8.35 -7.76 -8.34
CA TRP A 127 -7.36 -7.94 -7.28
C TRP A 127 -6.35 -9.05 -7.56
N ILE A 128 -5.15 -8.84 -7.04
CA ILE A 128 -4.02 -9.77 -7.03
C ILE A 128 -3.60 -9.92 -5.57
N ILE A 129 -3.87 -11.07 -4.97
CA ILE A 129 -3.50 -11.42 -3.58
C ILE A 129 -2.31 -12.37 -3.56
N GLY A 130 -1.69 -12.53 -2.39
CA GLY A 130 -0.50 -13.34 -2.21
C GLY A 130 0.69 -12.86 -3.02
N ALA A 131 0.76 -11.56 -3.34
CA ALA A 131 1.77 -10.98 -4.22
C ALA A 131 2.73 -10.05 -3.46
N GLY A 132 3.99 -10.43 -3.43
CA GLY A 132 5.08 -9.59 -2.95
C GLY A 132 5.74 -8.85 -4.11
N VAL A 133 5.47 -7.56 -4.26
CA VAL A 133 6.19 -6.70 -5.22
C VAL A 133 7.67 -6.64 -4.84
N ASN A 134 8.57 -6.90 -5.81
CA ASN A 134 10.02 -6.95 -5.58
C ASN A 134 10.81 -5.96 -6.45
N LYS A 135 10.24 -5.51 -7.58
CA LYS A 135 10.86 -4.52 -8.46
C LYS A 135 9.81 -3.65 -9.15
N ILE A 136 10.13 -2.36 -9.30
CA ILE A 136 9.37 -1.37 -10.05
C ILE A 136 10.23 -0.83 -11.20
N GLU A 137 9.68 -0.88 -12.40
CA GLU A 137 10.18 -0.21 -13.60
C GLU A 137 9.13 0.81 -14.08
N ASP A 138 9.47 1.65 -15.06
CA ASP A 138 8.53 2.70 -15.51
C ASP A 138 7.20 2.12 -16.03
N GLY A 139 6.16 2.23 -15.21
CA GLY A 139 4.82 1.71 -15.53
C GLY A 139 4.70 0.19 -15.42
N ILE A 140 5.61 -0.51 -14.75
CA ILE A 140 5.56 -1.98 -14.56
C ILE A 140 5.94 -2.34 -13.12
N ALA A 141 5.12 -3.18 -12.48
CA ALA A 141 5.38 -3.75 -11.17
C ALA A 141 5.65 -5.25 -11.31
N HIS A 142 6.83 -5.69 -10.91
CA HIS A 142 7.20 -7.10 -10.84
C HIS A 142 6.92 -7.62 -9.43
N TYR A 143 6.30 -8.79 -9.35
CA TYR A 143 5.91 -9.39 -8.08
C TYR A 143 6.06 -10.91 -8.12
N GLU A 144 6.33 -11.47 -6.95
CA GLU A 144 6.36 -12.90 -6.71
C GLU A 144 5.07 -13.31 -5.99
N ARG A 145 4.43 -14.39 -6.46
CA ARG A 145 3.28 -14.98 -5.78
C ARG A 145 3.68 -16.00 -4.72
N LEU A 146 2.78 -16.32 -3.79
CA LEU A 146 2.97 -17.37 -2.79
C LEU A 146 3.32 -18.74 -3.39
N GLU A 147 2.87 -19.01 -4.62
CA GLU A 147 3.24 -20.24 -5.36
C GLU A 147 4.68 -20.23 -5.90
N GLY A 148 5.44 -19.15 -5.71
CA GLY A 148 6.79 -18.95 -6.24
C GLY A 148 6.83 -18.46 -7.70
N GLU A 149 5.69 -18.04 -8.25
CA GLU A 149 5.58 -17.57 -9.62
C GLU A 149 5.92 -16.07 -9.72
N TYR A 150 6.81 -15.71 -10.64
CA TYR A 150 7.16 -14.33 -10.94
C TYR A 150 6.28 -13.79 -12.06
N LYS A 151 5.59 -12.68 -11.80
CA LYS A 151 4.68 -12.02 -12.72
C LYS A 151 4.93 -10.51 -12.73
N SER A 152 4.32 -9.85 -13.72
CA SER A 152 4.34 -8.39 -13.81
C SER A 152 2.97 -7.84 -14.14
N GLU A 153 2.68 -6.63 -13.65
CA GLU A 153 1.47 -5.87 -13.97
C GLU A 153 1.86 -4.48 -14.48
N ALA A 154 1.28 -4.09 -15.62
CA ALA A 154 1.54 -2.79 -16.24
C ALA A 154 0.51 -1.76 -15.78
N TYR A 155 0.96 -0.52 -15.56
CA TYR A 155 0.11 0.58 -15.09
C TYR A 155 0.53 1.93 -15.70
N ASP A 156 -0.44 2.84 -15.83
CA ASP A 156 -0.19 4.25 -16.12
C ASP A 156 -0.05 5.09 -14.84
N PHE A 157 -0.57 4.58 -13.72
CA PHE A 157 -0.43 5.17 -12.39
C PHE A 157 -0.43 4.05 -11.33
N ALA A 158 0.51 4.11 -10.39
CA ALA A 158 0.50 3.23 -9.23
C ALA A 158 0.59 4.01 -7.91
N MET A 159 -0.07 3.51 -6.87
CA MET A 159 0.16 3.92 -5.49
C MET A 159 0.43 2.70 -4.64
N LEU A 160 1.66 2.56 -4.15
CA LEU A 160 2.12 1.38 -3.44
C LEU A 160 2.65 1.75 -2.06
N ILE A 161 2.13 1.05 -1.04
CA ILE A 161 2.61 1.17 0.34
C ILE A 161 3.96 0.46 0.45
N PRO A 162 5.05 1.15 0.86
CA PRO A 162 6.36 0.53 1.01
C PRO A 162 6.43 -0.35 2.26
N ALA A 163 7.50 -1.12 2.38
CA ALA A 163 7.89 -1.69 3.66
C ALA A 163 8.24 -0.59 4.67
N PHE A 164 8.00 -0.87 5.96
CA PHE A 164 8.43 0.01 7.03
C PHE A 164 9.67 -0.54 7.74
N SER A 165 10.48 0.38 8.22
CA SER A 165 11.64 0.15 9.08
C SER A 165 11.73 1.31 10.05
N GLY A 166 12.38 1.09 11.19
CA GLY A 166 12.79 2.14 12.11
C GLY A 166 13.80 3.09 11.48
N HIS A 167 13.95 4.26 12.09
CA HIS A 167 14.69 5.40 11.54
C HIS A 167 16.22 5.25 11.64
N GLY A 168 16.72 4.17 12.25
CA GLY A 168 18.16 3.92 12.39
C GLY A 168 18.84 4.79 13.46
N PHE A 169 18.17 5.02 14.59
CA PHE A 169 18.77 5.75 15.70
C PHE A 169 19.98 5.00 16.27
N LYS A 170 21.00 5.77 16.68
CA LYS A 170 22.06 5.26 17.55
C LYS A 170 21.69 5.49 19.01
N ALA A 171 22.05 4.55 19.86
CA ALA A 171 21.89 4.68 21.31
C ALA A 171 23.22 4.41 22.01
N TYR A 172 23.47 5.22 23.04
CA TYR A 172 24.67 5.16 23.86
C TYR A 172 24.26 5.01 25.33
N ASP A 173 25.03 4.24 26.09
CA ASP A 173 24.82 4.12 27.52
C ASP A 173 25.45 5.29 28.29
N LYS A 174 25.36 5.27 29.63
CA LYS A 174 25.91 6.32 30.50
C LYS A 174 27.45 6.47 30.43
N ASN A 175 28.14 5.50 29.82
CA ASN A 175 29.58 5.49 29.65
C ASN A 175 29.97 5.77 28.18
N ASP A 176 29.04 6.26 27.36
CA ASP A 176 29.19 6.48 25.92
C ASP A 176 29.46 5.20 25.09
N GLU A 177 29.12 4.02 25.61
CA GLU A 177 29.22 2.78 24.84
C GLU A 177 28.03 2.61 23.88
N ASP A 178 28.29 2.21 22.63
CA ASP A 178 27.25 1.96 21.63
C ASP A 178 26.41 0.74 22.01
N ILE A 179 25.15 0.99 22.36
CA ILE A 179 24.15 -0.04 22.72
C ILE A 179 23.05 -0.17 21.66
N THR A 180 23.26 0.38 20.45
CA THR A 180 22.26 0.39 19.38
C THR A 180 21.74 -1.01 19.07
N ALA A 181 22.63 -1.99 18.94
CA ALA A 181 22.25 -3.38 18.63
C ALA A 181 21.47 -4.06 19.77
N LYS A 182 21.56 -3.57 21.01
CA LYS A 182 20.77 -4.08 22.15
C LYS A 182 19.34 -3.55 22.13
N LEU A 183 19.14 -2.35 21.58
CA LEU A 183 17.84 -1.66 21.60
C LEU A 183 17.10 -1.73 20.27
N PHE A 184 17.79 -1.97 19.15
CA PHE A 184 17.19 -1.94 17.82
C PHE A 184 17.55 -3.16 16.98
N ASN A 185 16.54 -3.77 16.35
CA ASN A 185 16.69 -4.76 15.27
C ASN A 185 15.81 -4.35 14.08
N GLY A 186 16.15 -3.22 13.45
CA GLY A 186 15.29 -2.54 12.48
C GLY A 186 14.15 -1.75 13.13
N PHE A 187 13.58 -2.24 14.23
CA PHE A 187 12.66 -1.51 15.12
C PHE A 187 13.18 -1.52 16.56
N MET A 188 12.65 -0.66 17.41
CA MET A 188 12.95 -0.68 18.84
C MET A 188 12.42 -1.97 19.46
N ILE A 189 13.27 -2.66 20.22
CA ILE A 189 12.90 -3.84 21.00
C ILE A 189 12.23 -3.34 22.28
N VAL A 190 11.03 -3.86 22.56
CA VAL A 190 10.22 -3.46 23.73
C VAL A 190 9.80 -4.70 24.51
N ASP A 191 9.61 -4.52 25.81
CA ASP A 191 9.15 -5.55 26.76
C ASP A 191 7.61 -5.67 26.82
N ALA A 192 6.90 -4.90 25.99
CA ALA A 192 5.46 -4.75 25.97
C ALA A 192 4.85 -4.17 27.28
N ASP A 193 5.67 -3.60 28.16
CA ASP A 193 5.21 -2.79 29.29
C ASP A 193 5.04 -1.32 28.86
N TYR A 194 3.83 -1.00 28.42
CA TYR A 194 3.43 0.35 28.04
C TYR A 194 2.81 1.13 29.21
N THR A 195 2.98 0.66 30.45
CA THR A 195 2.49 1.38 31.64
C THR A 195 3.19 2.74 31.72
N ALA A 196 2.43 3.81 31.97
CA ALA A 196 2.99 5.14 32.11
C ALA A 196 4.00 5.15 33.27
N LYS A 197 5.29 5.31 32.95
CA LYS A 197 6.35 5.41 33.96
C LYS A 197 6.41 6.85 34.46
N PRO A 198 6.46 7.09 35.79
CA PRO A 198 6.65 8.42 36.33
C PRO A 198 8.07 8.88 35.96
N TYR A 199 8.14 9.90 35.13
CA TYR A 199 9.38 10.63 34.85
C TYR A 199 9.81 11.45 36.08
#